data_AF-A0A955Z5S0-F1
#
_entry.id   AF-A0A955Z5S0-F1
#
_cell.length_a   1.000
_cell.length_b   1.000
_cell.length_c   1.000
_cell.angle_alpha   90.00
_cell.angle_beta   90.00
_cell.angle_gamma   90.00
#
_symmetry.space_group_name_H-M   'P 1'
#
loop_
_entity.id
_entity.type
_entity.pdbx_description
1 polymer ?
#
loop_
_entity_poly.entity_id
_entity_poly.type
_entity_poly.pdbx_seq_one_letter_code
_entity_poly.pdbx_strand_id
1 'polypeptide(L)'
;MPIELSPGYDFKGATFDLEAEEDRAIVCFVLSQALYGEATGVYCGKSLYAAYSLEAAKFYVRQAKQELAHLMLFADIFRQLEMTPQPAHWVIRLLSAHNNYYPLKVFMEHAVGEGMVLDIFKDLLLQTLPDSDPRMPPVKKKLRVVCREEEEHVAWGEKETRRLIRERPWLKTPFYGLLELQLTVLPFLSRAFEKRAGAHPVLAHLPGFLGHVRERVWKQGQALGFVPDERPGLFFRLWAMLFGALLFVRSQFARSKSQLEKVYIRELGFGDGASAGPTTIDDAEPAQGA
;
A
#
# COMPACT_ATOMS: atom_id res chain seq x y z
N MET A 1 18.97 3.99 21.44
CA MET A 1 19.53 2.92 20.59
C MET A 1 18.98 3.11 19.18
N PRO A 2 19.80 3.09 18.12
CA PRO A 2 19.28 3.04 16.77
C PRO A 2 18.43 1.77 16.63
N ILE A 3 17.24 1.92 16.05
CA ILE A 3 16.31 0.82 15.82
C ILE A 3 16.77 0.11 14.55
N GLU A 4 17.28 -1.12 14.67
CA GLU A 4 17.65 -1.94 13.51
C GLU A 4 16.42 -2.71 13.01
N LEU A 5 15.78 -2.17 11.97
CA LEU A 5 14.87 -2.93 11.12
C LEU A 5 15.74 -3.71 10.12
N SER A 6 15.82 -5.03 10.24
CA SER A 6 16.59 -5.86 9.29
C SER A 6 15.81 -5.99 7.98
N PRO A 7 16.35 -5.53 6.83
CA PRO A 7 15.64 -5.57 5.55
C PRO A 7 15.45 -6.99 5.01
N GLY A 8 14.35 -7.21 4.29
CA GLY A 8 14.04 -8.50 3.64
C GLY A 8 14.70 -8.69 2.28
N TYR A 9 14.86 -7.60 1.51
CA TYR A 9 15.53 -7.57 0.22
C TYR A 9 16.75 -6.62 0.24
N ASP A 10 17.84 -6.98 -0.43
CA ASP A 10 19.07 -6.18 -0.48
C ASP A 10 19.20 -5.39 -1.80
N PHE A 11 19.22 -4.06 -1.71
CA PHE A 11 19.46 -3.15 -2.84
C PHE A 11 20.95 -2.97 -3.16
N LYS A 12 21.86 -3.69 -2.49
CA LYS A 12 23.32 -3.69 -2.72
C LYS A 12 23.95 -2.30 -2.65
N GLY A 13 23.41 -1.44 -1.78
CA GLY A 13 23.83 -0.05 -1.63
C GLY A 13 23.40 0.88 -2.77
N ALA A 14 22.49 0.47 -3.66
CA ALA A 14 21.92 1.35 -4.66
C ALA A 14 21.12 2.48 -3.97
N THR A 15 21.41 3.72 -4.35
CA THR A 15 20.74 4.90 -3.81
C THR A 15 20.17 5.78 -4.91
N PHE A 16 19.10 6.50 -4.58
CA PHE A 16 18.62 7.62 -5.37
C PHE A 16 19.57 8.82 -5.23
N ASP A 17 19.68 9.63 -6.29
CA ASP A 17 20.32 10.94 -6.28
C ASP A 17 19.26 12.04 -6.18
N LEU A 18 19.07 12.62 -4.99
CA LEU A 18 18.03 13.64 -4.78
C LEU A 18 18.31 14.99 -5.46
N GLU A 19 19.51 15.18 -6.01
CA GLU A 19 19.84 16.34 -6.84
C GLU A 19 19.45 16.11 -8.32
N ALA A 20 19.29 14.86 -8.73
CA ALA A 20 18.79 14.51 -10.06
C ALA A 20 17.26 14.65 -10.10
N GLU A 21 16.76 15.41 -11.09
CA GLU A 21 15.32 15.67 -11.25
C GLU A 21 14.50 14.38 -11.41
N GLU A 22 15.04 13.39 -12.13
CA GLU A 22 14.38 12.11 -12.37
C GLU A 22 14.17 11.31 -11.08
N ASP A 23 15.24 11.08 -10.30
CA ASP A 23 15.20 10.41 -9.01
C ASP A 23 14.30 11.16 -8.01
N ARG A 24 14.38 12.49 -7.99
CA ARG A 24 13.52 13.34 -7.16
C ARG A 24 12.04 13.15 -7.52
N ALA A 25 11.71 13.07 -8.81
CA ALA A 25 10.35 12.82 -9.28
C ALA A 25 9.86 11.41 -8.90
N ILE A 26 10.72 10.40 -8.97
CA ILE A 26 10.41 9.02 -8.54
C ILE A 26 10.12 8.97 -7.04
N VAL A 27 11.00 9.55 -6.23
CA VAL A 27 10.84 9.60 -4.77
C VAL A 27 9.58 10.37 -4.40
N CYS A 28 9.34 11.52 -5.03
CA CYS A 28 8.11 12.30 -4.86
C CYS A 28 6.86 11.47 -5.20
N PHE A 29 6.89 10.74 -6.31
CA PHE A 29 5.78 9.87 -6.70
C PHE A 29 5.49 8.80 -5.64
N VAL A 30 6.52 8.07 -5.17
CA VAL A 30 6.36 7.00 -4.16
C VAL A 30 5.82 7.56 -2.84
N LEU A 31 6.40 8.66 -2.35
CA LEU A 31 5.94 9.33 -1.13
C LEU A 31 4.51 9.89 -1.27
N SER A 32 4.12 10.30 -2.48
CA SER A 32 2.76 10.80 -2.74
C SER A 32 1.73 9.68 -2.62
N GLN A 33 2.08 8.47 -3.08
CA GLN A 33 1.21 7.31 -2.94
C GLN A 33 1.08 6.90 -1.48
N ALA A 34 2.18 6.95 -0.72
CA ALA A 34 2.19 6.70 0.71
C ALA A 34 1.31 7.70 1.47
N LEU A 35 1.51 9.01 1.24
CA LEU A 35 0.72 10.08 1.86
C LEU A 35 -0.78 9.93 1.58
N TYR A 36 -1.17 9.57 0.35
CA TYR A 36 -2.56 9.25 0.04
C TYR A 36 -3.04 8.02 0.80
N GLY A 37 -2.21 6.98 0.89
CA GLY A 37 -2.42 5.80 1.72
C GLY A 37 -2.78 6.17 3.15
N GLU A 38 -1.97 7.00 3.83
CA GLU A 38 -2.26 7.47 5.19
C GLU A 38 -3.56 8.28 5.27
N ALA A 39 -3.81 9.17 4.29
CA ALA A 39 -5.03 9.99 4.26
C ALA A 39 -6.30 9.13 4.13
N THR A 40 -6.20 8.04 3.35
CA THR A 40 -7.25 7.02 3.32
C THR A 40 -7.25 6.24 4.65
N GLY A 41 -6.10 5.77 5.13
CA GLY A 41 -5.94 4.98 6.36
C GLY A 41 -6.68 5.53 7.58
N VAL A 42 -6.77 6.85 7.75
CA VAL A 42 -7.59 7.50 8.81
C VAL A 42 -9.04 6.98 8.86
N TYR A 43 -9.63 6.60 7.71
CA TYR A 43 -10.99 6.05 7.64
C TYR A 43 -11.13 4.66 8.27
N CYS A 44 -10.03 4.00 8.61
CA CYS A 44 -10.07 2.78 9.42
C CYS A 44 -10.89 3.00 10.70
N GLY A 45 -10.94 4.22 11.24
CA GLY A 45 -11.75 4.61 12.38
C GLY A 45 -13.26 4.37 12.22
N LYS A 46 -13.80 4.36 11.00
CA LYS A 46 -15.21 3.97 10.77
C LYS A 46 -15.47 2.52 11.17
N SER A 47 -14.46 1.66 11.09
CA SER A 47 -14.59 0.25 11.47
C SER A 47 -14.71 0.04 12.97
N LEU A 48 -14.51 1.08 13.79
CA LEU A 48 -14.90 1.06 15.19
C LEU A 48 -16.37 0.65 15.38
N TYR A 49 -17.26 1.16 14.54
CA TYR A 49 -18.69 0.84 14.60
C TYR A 49 -19.04 -0.58 14.12
N ALA A 50 -18.13 -1.22 13.41
CA ALA A 50 -18.24 -2.61 12.96
C ALA A 50 -17.35 -3.56 13.77
N ALA A 51 -16.70 -3.06 14.84
CA ALA A 51 -15.82 -3.87 15.68
C ALA A 51 -16.63 -4.96 16.38
N TYR A 52 -16.20 -6.20 16.20
CA TYR A 52 -16.88 -7.37 16.75
C TYR A 52 -16.44 -7.71 18.19
N SER A 53 -15.40 -7.04 18.69
CA SER A 53 -14.84 -7.24 20.03
C SER A 53 -14.28 -5.94 20.60
N LEU A 54 -14.13 -5.87 21.92
CA LEU A 54 -13.47 -4.74 22.59
C LEU A 54 -12.00 -4.59 22.14
N GLU A 55 -11.32 -5.70 21.83
CA GLU A 55 -9.97 -5.67 21.30
C GLU A 55 -9.92 -4.99 19.92
N ALA A 56 -10.80 -5.38 19.01
CA ALA A 56 -10.91 -4.76 17.68
C ALA A 56 -11.29 -3.27 17.78
N ALA A 57 -12.17 -2.91 18.71
CA ALA A 57 -12.54 -1.51 18.94
C ALA A 57 -11.34 -0.68 19.43
N LYS A 58 -10.58 -1.20 20.40
CA LYS A 58 -9.35 -0.54 20.90
C LYS A 58 -8.30 -0.41 19.79
N PHE A 59 -8.14 -1.44 18.97
CA PHE A 59 -7.23 -1.42 17.83
C PHE A 59 -7.59 -0.30 16.86
N TYR A 60 -8.84 -0.22 16.38
CA TYR A 60 -9.22 0.80 15.40
C TYR A 60 -9.16 2.24 15.93
N VAL A 61 -9.43 2.46 17.22
CA VAL A 61 -9.22 3.78 17.83
C VAL A 61 -7.75 4.16 17.85
N ARG A 62 -6.87 3.20 18.15
CA ARG A 62 -5.42 3.42 18.17
C ARG A 62 -4.92 3.66 16.74
N GLN A 63 -5.22 2.75 15.81
CA GLN A 63 -4.80 2.86 14.41
C GLN A 63 -5.26 4.19 13.80
N ALA A 64 -6.53 4.59 13.95
CA ALA A 64 -6.99 5.86 13.38
C ALA A 64 -6.19 7.10 13.87
N LYS A 65 -5.65 7.05 15.10
CA LYS A 65 -4.74 8.09 15.61
C LYS A 65 -3.34 7.97 15.00
N GLN A 66 -2.84 6.74 14.82
CA GLN A 66 -1.55 6.45 14.18
C GLN A 66 -1.55 6.92 12.73
N GLU A 67 -2.56 6.55 11.94
CA GLU A 67 -2.76 6.98 10.54
C GLU A 67 -2.81 8.52 10.41
N LEU A 68 -3.49 9.20 11.34
CA LEU A 68 -3.52 10.66 11.35
C LEU A 68 -2.14 11.25 11.68
N ALA A 69 -1.40 10.63 12.59
CA ALA A 69 -0.03 11.03 12.89
C ALA A 69 0.91 10.76 11.71
N HIS A 70 0.77 9.63 11.03
CA HIS A 70 1.53 9.28 9.83
C HIS A 70 1.27 10.28 8.71
N LEU A 71 0.01 10.67 8.47
CA LEU A 71 -0.34 11.71 7.51
C LEU A 71 0.46 13.01 7.76
N MET A 72 0.57 13.42 9.02
CA MET A 72 1.37 14.59 9.40
C MET A 72 2.88 14.35 9.25
N LEU A 73 3.37 13.16 9.59
CA LEU A 73 4.78 12.79 9.40
C LEU A 73 5.19 12.83 7.92
N PHE A 74 4.35 12.32 7.02
CA PHE A 74 4.61 12.39 5.58
C PHE A 74 4.55 13.83 5.07
N ALA A 75 3.61 14.66 5.55
CA ALA A 75 3.61 16.09 5.23
C ALA A 75 4.93 16.76 5.64
N ASP A 76 5.48 16.43 6.81
CA ASP A 76 6.77 16.92 7.25
C ASP A 76 7.94 16.38 6.41
N ILE A 77 7.87 15.14 5.93
CA ILE A 77 8.85 14.58 4.98
C ILE A 77 8.85 15.41 3.69
N PHE A 78 7.67 15.71 3.13
CA PHE A 78 7.55 16.54 1.93
C PHE A 78 8.16 17.92 2.11
N ARG A 79 7.86 18.61 3.23
CA ARG A 79 8.46 19.91 3.55
C ARG A 79 9.98 19.82 3.69
N GLN A 80 10.46 18.78 4.37
CA GLN A 80 11.89 18.55 4.58
C GLN A 80 12.64 18.29 3.27
N LEU A 81 12.01 17.62 2.31
CA LEU A 81 12.54 17.34 0.97
C LEU A 81 12.27 18.47 -0.04
N GLU A 82 11.56 19.52 0.40
CA GLU A 82 11.12 20.64 -0.42
C GLU A 82 10.31 20.19 -1.65
N MET A 83 9.56 19.09 -1.50
CA MET A 83 8.73 18.49 -2.54
C MET A 83 7.26 18.84 -2.32
N THR A 84 6.50 18.92 -3.42
CA THR A 84 5.05 19.06 -3.40
C THR A 84 4.40 17.71 -3.67
N PRO A 85 3.50 17.21 -2.80
CA PRO A 85 2.78 15.97 -3.05
C PRO A 85 1.96 16.03 -4.34
N GLN A 86 1.94 14.91 -5.06
CA GLN A 86 1.12 14.74 -6.25
C GLN A 86 -0.18 14.00 -5.93
N PRO A 87 -1.24 14.16 -6.74
CA PRO A 87 -2.41 13.31 -6.65
C PRO A 87 -2.05 11.82 -6.79
N ALA A 88 -2.76 10.97 -6.05
CA ALA A 88 -2.52 9.53 -6.14
C ALA A 88 -2.88 8.97 -7.52
N HIS A 89 -2.06 8.02 -7.97
CA HIS A 89 -2.31 7.29 -9.20
C HIS A 89 -3.63 6.52 -9.12
N TRP A 90 -4.40 6.46 -10.21
CA TRP A 90 -5.75 5.87 -10.20
C TRP A 90 -5.78 4.40 -9.74
N VAL A 91 -4.73 3.63 -10.04
CA VAL A 91 -4.58 2.25 -9.55
C VAL A 91 -4.48 2.22 -8.02
N ILE A 92 -3.70 3.14 -7.43
CA ILE A 92 -3.59 3.25 -5.97
C ILE A 92 -4.93 3.67 -5.38
N ARG A 93 -5.62 4.65 -5.99
CA ARG A 93 -6.99 5.03 -5.57
C ARG A 93 -7.98 3.87 -5.60
N LEU A 94 -7.86 2.97 -6.58
CA LEU A 94 -8.71 1.79 -6.68
C LEU A 94 -8.37 0.75 -5.61
N LEU A 95 -7.08 0.54 -5.33
CA LEU A 95 -6.58 -0.47 -4.38
C LEU A 95 -6.71 -0.02 -2.91
N SER A 96 -6.51 1.26 -2.61
CA SER A 96 -6.65 1.87 -1.29
C SER A 96 -8.10 2.23 -0.95
N ALA A 97 -9.06 1.91 -1.81
CA ALA A 97 -10.46 2.22 -1.57
C ALA A 97 -11.00 1.37 -0.40
N HIS A 98 -11.43 2.04 0.67
CA HIS A 98 -11.86 1.37 1.88
C HIS A 98 -12.99 0.37 1.69
N ASN A 99 -12.76 -0.78 2.30
CA ASN A 99 -13.64 -1.90 2.31
C ASN A 99 -14.47 -1.91 3.60
N ASN A 100 -15.77 -1.68 3.50
CA ASN A 100 -16.65 -1.82 4.67
C ASN A 100 -17.02 -3.29 4.94
N TYR A 101 -16.64 -4.24 4.07
CA TYR A 101 -16.78 -5.66 4.35
C TYR A 101 -15.59 -6.15 5.19
N TYR A 102 -15.86 -6.33 6.49
CA TYR A 102 -14.86 -6.61 7.52
C TYR A 102 -13.82 -7.69 7.15
N PRO A 103 -14.18 -8.86 6.59
CA PRO A 103 -13.18 -9.86 6.22
C PRO A 103 -12.19 -9.41 5.15
N LEU A 104 -12.65 -8.66 4.14
CA LEU A 104 -11.75 -8.11 3.14
C LEU A 104 -10.93 -6.96 3.70
N LYS A 105 -11.48 -6.15 4.59
CA LYS A 105 -10.70 -5.12 5.27
C LYS A 105 -9.51 -5.72 6.01
N VAL A 106 -9.77 -6.67 6.89
CA VAL A 106 -8.73 -7.35 7.68
C VAL A 106 -7.67 -8.01 6.79
N PHE A 107 -8.11 -8.71 5.73
CA PHE A 107 -7.20 -9.43 4.87
C PHE A 107 -6.43 -8.52 3.89
N MET A 108 -7.15 -7.71 3.12
CA MET A 108 -6.57 -6.92 2.01
C MET A 108 -5.92 -5.62 2.49
N GLU A 109 -6.52 -4.92 3.46
CA GLU A 109 -5.94 -3.68 3.98
C GLU A 109 -4.86 -4.02 5.00
N HIS A 110 -5.19 -4.76 6.06
CA HIS A 110 -4.25 -4.95 7.16
C HIS A 110 -3.21 -6.06 6.93
N ALA A 111 -3.64 -7.31 6.70
CA ALA A 111 -2.69 -8.42 6.64
C ALA A 111 -1.75 -8.33 5.43
N VAL A 112 -2.31 -8.09 4.24
CA VAL A 112 -1.56 -8.10 2.97
C VAL A 112 -1.14 -6.70 2.54
N GLY A 113 -2.07 -5.74 2.55
CA GLY A 113 -1.86 -4.38 2.03
C GLY A 113 -0.78 -3.62 2.78
N GLU A 114 -0.96 -3.40 4.08
CA GLU A 114 0.03 -2.77 4.96
C GLU A 114 1.35 -3.56 4.95
N GLY A 115 1.30 -4.90 4.83
CA GLY A 115 2.50 -5.72 4.69
C GLY A 115 3.30 -5.41 3.42
N MET A 116 2.64 -5.18 2.28
CA MET A 116 3.32 -4.76 1.04
C MET A 116 3.84 -3.32 1.14
N VAL A 117 3.11 -2.43 1.81
CA VAL A 117 3.55 -1.04 2.06
C VAL A 117 4.78 -1.02 2.97
N LEU A 118 4.80 -1.88 3.99
CA LEU A 118 5.95 -2.06 4.87
C LEU A 118 7.18 -2.49 4.09
N ASP A 119 7.06 -3.41 3.13
CA ASP A 119 8.18 -3.78 2.25
C ASP A 119 8.73 -2.55 1.48
N ILE A 120 7.85 -1.64 1.02
CA ILE A 120 8.28 -0.40 0.35
C ILE A 120 9.02 0.53 1.32
N PHE A 121 8.51 0.74 2.52
CA PHE A 121 9.18 1.65 3.47
C PHE A 121 10.49 1.07 3.99
N LYS A 122 10.44 -0.19 4.42
CA LYS A 122 11.53 -0.87 5.10
C LYS A 122 12.64 -1.28 4.13
N ASP A 123 12.29 -1.86 2.99
CA ASP A 123 13.29 -2.41 2.08
C ASP A 123 13.66 -1.42 0.99
N LEU A 124 12.70 -0.73 0.37
CA LEU A 124 13.03 0.26 -0.66
C LEU A 124 13.52 1.58 -0.03
N LEU A 125 12.64 2.34 0.62
CA LEU A 125 12.96 3.74 1.00
C LEU A 125 14.09 3.84 2.03
N LEU A 126 14.10 3.03 3.10
CA LEU A 126 15.14 3.14 4.12
C LEU A 126 16.54 2.77 3.61
N GLN A 127 16.64 1.90 2.60
CA GLN A 127 17.92 1.53 1.98
C GLN A 127 18.36 2.50 0.90
N THR A 128 17.44 2.93 0.03
CA THR A 128 17.82 3.61 -1.20
C THR A 128 17.77 5.13 -1.10
N LEU A 129 17.21 5.70 -0.03
CA LEU A 129 17.37 7.13 0.25
C LEU A 129 18.83 7.44 0.66
N PRO A 130 19.48 8.46 0.08
CA PRO A 130 20.93 8.65 0.19
C PRO A 130 21.36 9.18 1.56
N ASP A 131 22.12 8.40 2.33
CA ASP A 131 22.61 8.84 3.65
C ASP A 131 23.57 10.07 3.58
N SER A 132 24.09 10.39 2.39
CA SER A 132 24.88 11.59 2.14
C SER A 132 24.08 12.89 2.17
N ASP A 133 22.75 12.83 1.98
CA ASP A 133 21.90 14.02 2.02
C ASP A 133 21.58 14.41 3.49
N PRO A 134 21.89 15.65 3.93
CA PRO A 134 21.71 16.08 5.31
C PRO A 134 20.25 16.07 5.78
N ARG A 135 19.28 16.04 4.86
CA ARG A 135 17.85 15.92 5.15
C ARG A 135 17.45 14.49 5.53
N MET A 136 18.26 13.47 5.20
CA MET A 136 17.86 12.06 5.33
C MET A 136 17.79 11.50 6.75
N PRO A 137 18.70 11.83 7.69
CA PRO A 137 18.59 11.30 9.05
C PRO A 137 17.22 11.53 9.71
N PRO A 138 16.63 12.75 9.70
CA PRO A 138 15.29 12.96 10.21
C PRO A 138 14.17 12.36 9.35
N VAL A 139 14.31 12.25 8.02
CA VAL A 139 13.32 11.56 7.15
C VAL A 139 13.28 10.06 7.46
N LYS A 140 14.44 9.38 7.45
CA LYS A 140 14.55 7.96 7.80
C LYS A 140 14.09 7.69 9.24
N LYS A 141 14.29 8.62 10.18
CA LYS A 141 13.73 8.51 11.53
C LYS A 141 12.20 8.44 11.53
N LYS A 142 11.52 9.30 10.75
CA LYS A 142 10.05 9.28 10.63
C LYS A 142 9.57 7.98 9.97
N LEU A 143 10.21 7.56 8.88
CA LEU A 143 9.88 6.30 8.21
C LEU A 143 10.01 5.09 9.13
N ARG A 144 11.04 5.02 9.99
CA ARG A 144 11.19 3.94 10.99
C ARG A 144 10.06 3.94 12.03
N VAL A 145 9.53 5.10 12.40
CA VAL A 145 8.36 5.18 13.30
C VAL A 145 7.15 4.56 12.62
N VAL A 146 6.85 4.98 11.39
CA VAL A 146 5.76 4.43 10.58
C VAL A 146 5.91 2.92 10.43
N CYS A 147 7.09 2.42 10.02
CA CYS A 147 7.33 0.98 9.85
C CYS A 147 6.99 0.15 11.08
N ARG A 148 7.37 0.62 12.27
CA ARG A 148 7.10 -0.09 13.54
C ARG A 148 5.60 -0.14 13.83
N GLU A 149 4.89 0.93 13.54
CA GLU A 149 3.44 1.01 13.76
C GLU A 149 2.69 0.12 12.75
N GLU A 150 3.13 0.12 11.49
CA GLU A 150 2.61 -0.80 10.47
C GLU A 150 2.86 -2.28 10.80
N GLU A 151 4.00 -2.64 11.42
CA GLU A 151 4.22 -4.00 11.91
C GLU A 151 3.13 -4.45 12.91
N GLU A 152 2.66 -3.54 13.78
CA GLU A 152 1.55 -3.84 14.69
C GLU A 152 0.22 -4.00 13.96
N HIS A 153 -0.03 -3.19 12.93
CA HIS A 153 -1.25 -3.25 12.14
C HIS A 153 -1.32 -4.57 11.34
N VAL A 154 -0.22 -4.95 10.69
CA VAL A 154 -0.07 -6.23 9.98
C VAL A 154 -0.27 -7.39 10.94
N ALA A 155 0.39 -7.39 12.11
CA ALA A 155 0.25 -8.46 13.09
C ALA A 155 -1.20 -8.66 13.56
N TRP A 156 -1.93 -7.56 13.75
CA TRP A 156 -3.36 -7.59 14.06
C TRP A 156 -4.19 -8.13 12.88
N GLY A 157 -3.93 -7.64 11.66
CA GLY A 157 -4.59 -8.10 10.44
C GLY A 157 -4.41 -9.59 10.21
N GLU A 158 -3.21 -10.12 10.44
CA GLU A 158 -2.91 -11.54 10.35
C GLU A 158 -3.66 -12.35 11.41
N LYS A 159 -3.65 -11.90 12.67
CA LYS A 159 -4.39 -12.56 13.77
C LYS A 159 -5.87 -12.67 13.42
N GLU A 160 -6.47 -11.58 12.95
CA GLU A 160 -7.87 -11.54 12.59
C GLU A 160 -8.19 -12.35 11.34
N THR A 161 -7.31 -12.34 10.34
CA THR A 161 -7.43 -13.17 9.14
C THR A 161 -7.47 -14.65 9.51
N ARG A 162 -6.55 -15.12 10.37
CA ARG A 162 -6.54 -16.52 10.86
C ARG A 162 -7.83 -16.86 11.62
N ARG A 163 -8.33 -15.94 12.45
CA ARG A 163 -9.61 -16.13 13.17
C ARG A 163 -10.77 -16.28 12.18
N LEU A 164 -10.89 -15.36 11.23
CA LEU A 164 -11.95 -15.36 10.22
C LEU A 164 -11.93 -16.62 9.35
N ILE A 165 -10.76 -17.08 8.94
CA ILE A 165 -10.61 -18.33 8.17
C ILE A 165 -11.06 -19.54 8.99
N ARG A 166 -10.75 -19.58 10.30
CA ARG A 166 -11.21 -20.66 11.20
C ARG A 166 -12.73 -20.65 11.36
N GLU A 167 -13.32 -19.48 11.56
CA GLU A 167 -14.78 -19.33 11.72
C GLU A 167 -15.55 -19.53 10.41
N ARG A 168 -14.94 -19.16 9.28
CA ARG A 168 -15.56 -19.16 7.95
C ARG A 168 -14.58 -19.75 6.93
N PRO A 169 -14.42 -21.09 6.89
CA PRO A 169 -13.45 -21.74 6.01
C PRO A 169 -13.64 -21.44 4.51
N TRP A 170 -14.86 -21.08 4.09
CA TRP A 170 -15.15 -20.69 2.71
C TRP A 170 -14.37 -19.45 2.25
N LEU A 171 -13.88 -18.60 3.18
CA LEU A 171 -13.08 -17.40 2.86
C LEU A 171 -11.71 -17.74 2.25
N LYS A 172 -11.20 -18.97 2.44
CA LYS A 172 -9.89 -19.37 1.89
C LYS A 172 -9.84 -19.20 0.37
N THR A 173 -10.88 -19.64 -0.33
CA THR A 173 -10.97 -19.57 -1.78
C THR A 173 -10.92 -18.14 -2.33
N PRO A 174 -11.83 -17.21 -1.94
CA PRO A 174 -11.77 -15.85 -2.45
C PRO A 174 -10.52 -15.09 -1.99
N PHE A 175 -9.96 -15.38 -0.80
CA PHE A 175 -8.70 -14.76 -0.36
C PHE A 175 -7.53 -15.23 -1.23
N TYR A 176 -7.43 -16.53 -1.50
CA TYR A 176 -6.46 -17.08 -2.43
C TYR A 176 -6.61 -16.48 -3.84
N GLY A 177 -7.86 -16.37 -4.32
CA GLY A 177 -8.16 -15.75 -5.59
C GLY A 177 -7.74 -14.29 -5.69
N LEU A 178 -8.01 -13.50 -4.65
CA LEU A 178 -7.57 -12.10 -4.60
C LEU A 178 -6.06 -11.97 -4.56
N LEU A 179 -5.38 -12.83 -3.81
CA LEU A 179 -3.92 -12.84 -3.80
C LEU A 179 -3.37 -13.18 -5.19
N GLU A 180 -3.87 -14.24 -5.84
CA GLU A 180 -3.48 -14.60 -7.20
C GLU A 180 -3.72 -13.46 -8.20
N LEU A 181 -4.85 -12.74 -8.07
CA LEU A 181 -5.15 -11.58 -8.90
C LEU A 181 -4.09 -10.48 -8.70
N GLN A 182 -3.80 -10.10 -7.46
CA GLN A 182 -2.78 -9.11 -7.13
C GLN A 182 -1.39 -9.51 -7.68
N LEU A 183 -0.97 -10.74 -7.43
CA LEU A 183 0.32 -11.27 -7.87
C LEU A 183 0.42 -11.41 -9.40
N THR A 184 -0.71 -11.56 -10.09
CA THR A 184 -0.75 -11.59 -11.56
C THR A 184 -0.63 -10.20 -12.16
N VAL A 185 -1.15 -9.17 -11.49
CA VAL A 185 -1.09 -7.77 -11.95
C VAL A 185 0.29 -7.14 -11.69
N LEU A 186 0.97 -7.53 -10.61
CA LEU A 186 2.28 -7.01 -10.20
C LEU A 186 3.34 -6.93 -11.33
N PRO A 187 3.55 -7.97 -12.16
CA PRO A 187 4.50 -7.91 -13.28
C PRO A 187 4.11 -6.93 -14.41
N PHE A 188 2.83 -6.58 -14.55
CA PHE A 188 2.43 -5.57 -15.54
C PHE A 188 2.80 -4.16 -15.06
N LEU A 189 2.80 -3.93 -13.75
CA LEU A 189 3.27 -2.68 -13.17
C LEU A 189 4.79 -2.53 -13.35
N SER A 190 5.58 -3.61 -13.26
CA SER A 190 7.03 -3.56 -13.47
C SER A 190 7.42 -3.23 -14.91
N ARG A 191 6.68 -3.73 -15.90
CA ARG A 191 6.93 -3.46 -17.33
C ARG A 191 6.83 -1.98 -17.70
N ALA A 192 6.01 -1.21 -16.99
CA ALA A 192 5.95 0.25 -17.17
C ALA A 192 7.26 0.93 -16.74
N PHE A 193 7.97 0.36 -15.77
CA PHE A 193 9.27 0.84 -15.29
C PHE A 193 10.46 0.21 -16.03
N GLU A 194 10.31 -0.95 -16.67
CA GLU A 194 11.40 -1.66 -17.38
C GLU A 194 12.12 -0.77 -18.41
N LYS A 195 11.39 0.09 -19.14
CA LYS A 195 12.00 1.01 -20.11
C LYS A 195 12.89 2.08 -19.46
N ARG A 196 12.64 2.44 -18.20
CA ARG A 196 13.43 3.39 -17.39
C ARG A 196 14.44 2.69 -16.48
N ALA A 197 14.25 1.40 -16.20
CA ALA A 197 15.02 0.63 -15.24
C ALA A 197 16.40 0.17 -15.74
N GLY A 198 16.60 0.10 -17.06
CA GLY A 198 17.77 -0.57 -17.64
C GLY A 198 19.14 -0.04 -17.21
N ALA A 199 19.24 1.23 -16.78
CA ALA A 199 20.49 1.83 -16.33
C ALA A 199 20.40 2.54 -14.95
N HIS A 200 19.20 2.72 -14.40
CA HIS A 200 19.03 3.46 -13.15
C HIS A 200 19.42 2.58 -11.94
N PRO A 201 20.30 3.05 -11.02
CA PRO A 201 20.85 2.24 -9.93
C PRO A 201 19.80 1.53 -9.07
N VAL A 202 18.77 2.24 -8.60
CA VAL A 202 17.69 1.66 -7.80
C VAL A 202 16.67 0.89 -8.65
N LEU A 203 16.22 1.46 -9.78
CA LEU A 203 15.14 0.85 -10.57
C LEU A 203 15.55 -0.48 -11.20
N ALA A 204 16.84 -0.69 -11.49
CA ALA A 204 17.37 -1.97 -11.96
C ALA A 204 17.09 -3.13 -10.99
N HIS A 205 16.90 -2.84 -9.70
CA HIS A 205 16.57 -3.83 -8.68
C HIS A 205 15.06 -4.09 -8.54
N LEU A 206 14.18 -3.29 -9.14
CA LEU A 206 12.73 -3.44 -9.00
C LEU A 206 12.22 -4.83 -9.38
N PRO A 207 12.64 -5.48 -10.48
CA PRO A 207 12.18 -6.83 -10.78
C PRO A 207 12.51 -7.84 -9.67
N GLY A 208 13.72 -7.76 -9.09
CA GLY A 208 14.13 -8.61 -7.98
C GLY A 208 13.35 -8.31 -6.69
N PHE A 209 13.16 -7.04 -6.38
CA PHE A 209 12.37 -6.59 -5.22
C PHE A 209 10.91 -7.06 -5.32
N LEU A 210 10.27 -6.92 -6.48
CA LEU A 210 8.91 -7.41 -6.70
C LEU A 210 8.80 -8.94 -6.62
N GLY A 211 9.85 -9.65 -7.06
CA GLY A 211 9.99 -11.09 -6.84
C GLY A 211 10.01 -11.45 -5.36
N HIS A 212 10.79 -10.71 -4.56
CA HIS A 212 10.84 -10.86 -3.11
C HIS A 212 9.48 -10.62 -2.44
N VAL A 213 8.82 -9.50 -2.75
CA VAL A 213 7.49 -9.18 -2.20
C VAL A 213 6.50 -10.29 -2.54
N ARG A 214 6.49 -10.76 -3.79
CA ARG A 214 5.62 -11.88 -4.21
C ARG A 214 5.88 -13.15 -3.39
N GLU A 215 7.14 -13.52 -3.17
CA GLU A 215 7.49 -14.71 -2.39
C GLU A 215 7.08 -14.57 -0.92
N ARG A 216 7.37 -13.41 -0.31
CA ARG A 216 6.99 -13.11 1.07
C ARG A 216 5.48 -13.21 1.27
N VAL A 217 4.70 -12.54 0.41
CA VAL A 217 3.24 -12.53 0.50
C VAL A 217 2.67 -13.94 0.27
N TRP A 218 3.26 -14.73 -0.64
CA TRP A 218 2.87 -16.14 -0.83
C TRP A 218 3.06 -16.95 0.45
N LYS A 219 4.25 -16.87 1.07
CA LYS A 219 4.56 -17.55 2.33
C LYS A 219 3.67 -17.08 3.48
N GLN A 220 3.39 -15.77 3.54
CA GLN A 220 2.44 -15.20 4.49
C GLN A 220 1.06 -15.84 4.31
N GLY A 221 0.58 -15.96 3.08
CA GLY A 221 -0.70 -16.59 2.80
C GLY A 221 -0.77 -18.08 3.15
N GLN A 222 0.36 -18.80 3.04
CA GLN A 222 0.48 -20.19 3.51
C GLN A 222 0.39 -20.26 5.03
N ALA A 223 1.15 -19.40 5.73
CA ALA A 223 1.12 -19.30 7.19
C ALA A 223 -0.26 -18.87 7.74
N LEU A 224 -1.02 -18.10 6.97
CA LEU A 224 -2.40 -17.71 7.29
C LEU A 224 -3.43 -18.80 6.96
N GLY A 225 -3.04 -19.84 6.20
CA GLY A 225 -3.85 -21.02 5.93
C GLY A 225 -4.88 -20.87 4.80
N PHE A 226 -4.71 -19.88 3.91
CA PHE A 226 -5.55 -19.74 2.71
C PHE A 226 -4.81 -20.01 1.40
N VAL A 227 -3.49 -19.95 1.38
CA VAL A 227 -2.68 -20.40 0.23
C VAL A 227 -2.29 -21.87 0.44
N PRO A 228 -2.47 -22.74 -0.55
CA PRO A 228 -2.05 -24.13 -0.47
C PRO A 228 -0.52 -24.28 -0.53
N ASP A 229 -0.01 -25.42 -0.04
CA ASP A 229 1.43 -25.74 -0.07
C ASP A 229 1.94 -25.82 -1.51
N GLU A 230 1.18 -26.48 -2.38
CA GLU A 230 1.43 -26.57 -3.80
C GLU A 230 0.49 -25.66 -4.58
N ARG A 231 1.05 -24.96 -5.58
CA ARG A 231 0.24 -24.07 -6.42
C ARG A 231 -0.76 -24.89 -7.26
N PRO A 232 -2.07 -24.64 -7.13
CA PRO A 232 -3.10 -25.38 -7.85
C PRO A 232 -3.01 -25.19 -9.37
N GLY A 233 -3.65 -26.11 -10.09
CA GLY A 233 -3.82 -26.02 -11.54
C GLY A 233 -4.59 -24.76 -11.97
N LEU A 234 -4.40 -24.38 -13.25
CA LEU A 234 -4.94 -23.14 -13.84
C LEU A 234 -6.46 -22.98 -13.63
N PHE A 235 -7.23 -24.06 -13.77
CA PHE A 235 -8.68 -24.02 -13.63
C PHE A 235 -9.12 -23.56 -12.23
N PHE A 236 -8.58 -24.18 -11.18
CA PHE A 236 -8.89 -23.79 -9.81
C PHE A 236 -8.48 -22.35 -9.52
N ARG A 237 -7.33 -21.92 -10.05
CA ARG A 237 -6.84 -20.53 -9.92
C ARG A 237 -7.80 -19.53 -10.54
N LEU A 238 -8.24 -19.76 -11.78
CA LEU A 238 -9.20 -18.88 -12.46
C LEU A 238 -10.53 -18.83 -11.72
N TRP A 239 -10.99 -19.98 -11.23
CA TRP A 239 -12.21 -20.06 -10.42
C TRP A 239 -12.06 -19.26 -9.12
N ALA A 240 -10.99 -19.47 -8.36
CA ALA A 240 -10.72 -18.72 -7.13
C ALA A 240 -10.63 -17.21 -7.40
N MET A 241 -9.91 -16.80 -8.44
CA MET A 241 -9.80 -15.39 -8.86
C MET A 241 -11.17 -14.78 -9.17
N LEU A 242 -12.07 -15.51 -9.84
CA LEU A 242 -13.45 -15.06 -10.09
C LEU A 242 -14.20 -14.83 -8.77
N PHE A 243 -14.15 -15.78 -7.83
CA PHE A 243 -14.80 -15.62 -6.52
C PHE A 243 -14.20 -14.46 -5.71
N GLY A 244 -12.88 -14.29 -5.78
CA GLY A 244 -12.18 -13.16 -5.19
C GLY A 244 -12.65 -11.84 -5.78
N ALA A 245 -12.68 -11.72 -7.11
CA ALA A 245 -13.14 -10.53 -7.82
C ALA A 245 -14.61 -10.21 -7.51
N LEU A 246 -15.50 -11.21 -7.46
CA LEU A 246 -16.90 -11.02 -7.07
C LEU A 246 -17.04 -10.51 -5.62
N LEU A 247 -16.25 -11.06 -4.70
CA LEU A 247 -16.24 -10.60 -3.30
C LEU A 247 -15.75 -9.15 -3.21
N PHE A 248 -14.69 -8.81 -3.95
CA PHE A 248 -14.17 -7.45 -4.03
C PHE A 248 -15.20 -6.49 -4.64
N VAL A 249 -15.80 -6.81 -5.78
CA VAL A 249 -16.84 -5.98 -6.41
C VAL A 249 -18.01 -5.76 -5.47
N ARG A 250 -18.53 -6.82 -4.84
CA ARG A 250 -19.60 -6.72 -3.82
C ARG A 250 -19.21 -5.75 -2.71
N SER A 251 -17.96 -5.82 -2.27
CA SER A 251 -17.47 -4.95 -1.21
C SER A 251 -17.32 -3.48 -1.64
N GLN A 252 -17.14 -3.22 -2.94
CA GLN A 252 -17.08 -1.86 -3.46
C GLN A 252 -18.42 -1.13 -3.42
N PHE A 253 -19.54 -1.85 -3.50
CA PHE A 253 -20.86 -1.28 -3.25
C PHE A 253 -21.08 -0.90 -1.79
N ALA A 254 -20.28 -1.46 -0.88
CA ALA A 254 -20.31 -1.10 0.53
C ALA A 254 -19.36 0.06 0.84
N ARG A 255 -18.64 0.66 -0.12
CA ARG A 255 -17.58 1.67 0.12
C ARG A 255 -18.04 2.86 0.95
N SER A 256 -17.17 3.25 1.87
CA SER A 256 -17.22 4.56 2.52
C SER A 256 -16.68 5.64 1.58
N LYS A 257 -17.43 6.73 1.38
CA LYS A 257 -16.87 7.93 0.74
C LYS A 257 -16.05 8.72 1.75
N SER A 258 -14.83 9.06 1.35
CA SER A 258 -13.92 9.93 2.09
C SER A 258 -13.97 11.34 1.49
N GLN A 259 -13.96 12.35 2.35
CA GLN A 259 -13.71 13.72 1.91
C GLN A 259 -12.24 14.09 2.12
N LEU A 260 -11.61 13.56 3.17
CA LEU A 260 -10.20 13.82 3.47
C LEU A 260 -9.30 13.40 2.30
N GLU A 261 -9.61 12.30 1.59
CA GLU A 261 -8.86 11.85 0.40
C GLU A 261 -8.83 12.89 -0.73
N LYS A 262 -9.76 13.85 -0.72
CA LYS A 262 -9.88 14.91 -1.72
C LYS A 262 -9.26 16.22 -1.28
N VAL A 263 -9.15 16.45 0.04
CA VAL A 263 -8.77 17.75 0.60
C VAL A 263 -7.45 17.72 1.37
N TYR A 264 -6.90 16.55 1.69
CA TYR A 264 -5.73 16.42 2.57
C TYR A 264 -4.52 17.22 2.06
N ILE A 265 -4.19 17.19 0.76
CA ILE A 265 -3.06 17.96 0.20
C ILE A 265 -3.22 19.45 0.51
N ARG A 266 -4.43 19.98 0.30
CA ARG A 266 -4.76 21.38 0.56
C ARG A 266 -4.73 21.70 2.05
N GLU A 267 -5.34 20.86 2.88
CA GLU A 267 -5.38 21.06 4.35
C GLU A 267 -4.00 20.95 5.00
N LEU A 268 -3.09 20.19 4.39
CA LEU A 268 -1.67 20.13 4.78
C LEU A 268 -0.86 21.35 4.31
N GLY A 269 -1.47 22.29 3.58
CA GLY A 269 -0.84 23.56 3.17
C GLY A 269 -0.05 23.49 1.87
N PHE A 270 -0.25 22.47 1.03
CA PHE A 270 0.41 22.36 -0.29
C PHE A 270 -0.44 22.92 -1.44
N GLY A 271 -1.63 23.47 -1.15
CA GLY A 271 -2.68 23.75 -2.13
C GLY A 271 -2.67 25.11 -2.84
N ASP A 272 -1.80 26.06 -2.46
CA ASP A 272 -1.90 27.44 -2.97
C ASP A 272 -0.89 27.78 -4.10
N GLY A 273 -0.30 26.77 -4.74
CA GLY A 273 0.64 26.95 -5.87
C GLY A 273 0.33 26.16 -7.15
N ALA A 274 -0.67 25.28 -7.13
CA ALA A 274 -1.12 24.57 -8.33
C ALA A 274 -2.44 25.19 -8.78
N SER A 275 -2.40 25.98 -9.85
CA SER A 275 -3.60 26.36 -10.58
C SER A 275 -4.48 25.13 -10.80
N ALA A 276 -5.69 25.20 -10.27
CA ALA A 276 -6.77 24.30 -10.61
C ALA A 276 -7.12 24.49 -12.11
N GLY A 277 -6.36 23.82 -12.98
CA GLY A 277 -6.78 23.52 -14.33
C GLY A 277 -7.44 22.14 -14.33
N PRO A 278 -8.63 21.96 -14.95
CA PRO A 278 -9.20 20.65 -15.10
C PRO A 278 -8.33 19.87 -16.09
N THR A 279 -7.51 18.93 -15.59
CA THR A 279 -6.91 17.91 -16.45
C THR A 279 -7.93 16.79 -16.59
N THR A 280 -8.87 17.00 -17.51
CA THR A 280 -9.56 15.92 -18.21
C THR A 280 -8.48 15.06 -18.88
N ILE A 281 -8.29 13.84 -18.38
CA ILE A 281 -7.65 12.76 -19.13
C ILE A 281 -8.67 11.62 -19.16
N ASP A 282 -9.35 11.54 -20.30
CA ASP A 282 -10.07 10.40 -20.88
C ASP A 282 -11.01 9.59 -19.98
N ASP A 283 -12.21 10.14 -19.78
CA ASP A 283 -13.43 9.33 -19.82
C ASP A 283 -13.64 8.91 -21.28
N ALA A 284 -13.11 7.75 -21.66
CA ALA A 284 -13.54 7.08 -22.88
C ALA A 284 -14.99 6.61 -22.68
N GLU A 285 -15.94 7.45 -23.08
CA GLU A 285 -17.31 7.02 -23.35
C GLU A 285 -17.28 5.82 -24.32
N PRO A 286 -17.99 4.72 -24.01
CA PRO A 286 -18.24 3.70 -25.02
C PRO A 286 -19.14 4.33 -26.08
N ALA A 287 -18.64 4.38 -27.31
CA ALA A 287 -19.37 4.83 -28.48
C ALA A 287 -20.76 4.18 -28.52
N GLN A 288 -21.79 5.01 -28.39
CA GLN A 288 -23.13 4.67 -28.85
C GLN A 288 -23.10 4.73 -30.37
N GLY A 289 -23.19 3.56 -31.00
CA GLY A 289 -23.35 3.41 -32.43
C GLY A 289 -24.63 2.64 -32.71
N ALA A 290 -25.48 3.28 -33.51
CA ALA A 290 -26.67 2.84 -34.26
C ALA A 290 -26.90 1.33 -34.43
#